data_AF-A0A7Y7DB61-F1
#
_entry.id   AF-A0A7Y7DB61-F1
#
_cell.length_a   1.000
_cell.length_b   1.000
_cell.length_c   1.000
_cell.angle_alpha   90.00
_cell.angle_beta   90.00
_cell.angle_gamma   90.00
#
_symmetry.space_group_name_H-M   'P 1'
#
loop_
_entity.id
_entity.type
_entity.pdbx_description
1 polymer ?
#
loop_
_entity_poly.entity_id
_entity_poly.type
_entity_poly.pdbx_seq_one_letter_code
_entity_poly.pdbx_strand_id
1 'polypeptide(L)'
;MYYTQKSATCCYCGSKTVLTLGGTTRHELKCSACGAPLSRMKALHKTQEPVKGKKDFQAKLPRPKKSKKKKKRKSTAHRLFDMAEDIFDIFD
;
A
#
# COMPACT_ATOMS: atom_id res chain seq x y z
N MET A 1 -25.96 17.59 -7.76
CA MET A 1 -25.31 18.66 -6.97
C MET A 1 -23.80 18.53 -7.11
N TYR A 2 -23.14 19.47 -7.80
CA TYR A 2 -21.67 19.50 -7.85
C TYR A 2 -21.16 20.28 -6.65
N TYR A 3 -20.14 19.73 -6.00
CA TYR A 3 -19.56 20.33 -4.81
C TYR A 3 -18.05 20.44 -5.00
N THR A 4 -17.54 21.69 -4.92
CA THR A 4 -16.12 22.01 -5.17
C THR A 4 -15.40 22.32 -3.87
N GLN A 5 -14.25 21.69 -3.65
CA GLN A 5 -13.39 22.01 -2.52
C GLN A 5 -12.30 22.98 -2.98
N LYS A 6 -12.15 24.08 -2.24
CA LYS A 6 -11.11 25.08 -2.48
C LYS A 6 -10.38 25.35 -1.19
N SER A 7 -9.06 25.46 -1.27
CA SER A 7 -8.26 26.01 -0.18
C SER A 7 -8.25 27.54 -0.30
N ALA A 8 -8.47 28.22 0.82
CA ALA A 8 -8.43 29.67 0.92
C ALA A 8 -7.37 30.06 1.95
N THR A 9 -6.58 31.08 1.63
CA THR A 9 -5.61 31.66 2.57
C THR A 9 -5.97 33.12 2.79
N CYS A 10 -6.04 33.55 4.05
CA CYS A 10 -6.26 34.95 4.38
C CYS A 10 -5.00 35.78 4.07
N CYS A 11 -5.18 36.86 3.31
CA CYS A 11 -4.09 37.77 2.95
C CYS A 11 -3.55 38.60 4.13
N TYR A 12 -4.28 38.67 5.24
CA TYR A 12 -3.91 39.47 6.40
C TYR A 12 -3.23 38.61 7.47
N CYS A 13 -3.96 37.66 8.06
CA CYS A 13 -3.45 36.84 9.15
C CYS A 13 -2.79 35.52 8.72
N GLY A 14 -2.79 35.20 7.42
CA GLY A 14 -2.21 33.96 6.90
C GLY A 14 -2.99 32.68 7.22
N SER A 15 -4.16 32.77 7.88
CA SER A 15 -4.98 31.60 8.21
C SER A 15 -5.35 30.83 6.94
N LYS A 16 -5.08 29.53 6.93
CA LYS A 16 -5.41 28.65 5.80
C LYS A 16 -6.57 27.74 6.17
N THR A 17 -7.61 27.73 5.35
CA THR A 17 -8.81 26.92 5.56
C THR A 17 -9.19 26.19 4.27
N VAL A 18 -9.88 25.06 4.41
CA VAL A 18 -10.47 24.36 3.27
C VAL A 18 -11.97 24.60 3.34
N LEU A 19 -12.50 25.15 2.25
CA LEU A 19 -13.89 25.49 2.13
C LEU A 19 -14.54 24.62 1.07
N THR A 20 -15.73 24.19 1.44
CA THR A 20 -16.63 23.48 0.59
C THR A 20 -17.57 24.54 -0.05
N LEU A 21 -17.48 24.78 -1.36
CA LEU A 21 -18.40 25.63 -2.12
C LEU A 21 -19.39 24.81 -2.96
N GLY A 22 -20.68 25.06 -2.76
CA GLY A 22 -21.80 24.53 -3.56
C GLY A 22 -22.66 25.67 -4.13
N GLY A 23 -23.33 25.42 -5.26
CA GLY A 23 -24.21 26.39 -5.92
C GLY A 23 -23.58 27.16 -7.08
N THR A 24 -24.37 28.05 -7.70
CA THR A 24 -23.98 28.94 -8.81
C THR A 24 -23.76 30.39 -8.37
N THR A 25 -24.17 30.74 -7.15
CA THR A 25 -24.09 32.10 -6.61
C THR A 25 -22.67 32.45 -6.17
N ARG A 26 -22.24 33.67 -6.51
CA ARG A 26 -20.96 34.22 -6.05
C ARG A 26 -21.16 34.85 -4.68
N HIS A 27 -20.66 34.20 -3.64
CA HIS A 27 -20.63 34.76 -2.28
C HIS A 27 -19.25 35.35 -1.98
N GLU A 28 -19.22 36.53 -1.36
CA GLU A 28 -17.99 37.06 -0.78
C GLU A 28 -17.68 36.32 0.52
N LEU A 29 -16.48 35.76 0.62
CA LEU A 29 -16.03 35.00 1.78
C LEU A 29 -15.13 35.85 2.66
N LYS A 30 -15.35 35.83 3.97
CA LYS A 30 -14.54 36.55 4.98
C LYS A 30 -13.80 35.55 5.89
N CYS A 31 -12.59 35.91 6.30
CA CYS A 31 -11.83 35.15 7.29
C CYS A 31 -12.54 35.20 8.65
N SER A 32 -12.73 34.05 9.30
CA SER A 32 -13.33 33.99 10.64
C SER A 32 -12.46 34.62 11.74
N ALA A 33 -11.14 34.63 11.57
CA ALA A 33 -10.21 35.13 12.58
C ALA A 33 -10.03 36.66 12.55
N CYS A 34 -10.02 37.27 11.36
CA CYS A 34 -9.73 38.71 11.22
C CYS A 34 -10.75 39.49 10.38
N GLY A 35 -11.78 38.82 9.82
CA GLY A 35 -12.82 39.46 9.01
C GLY A 35 -12.40 39.89 7.59
N ALA A 36 -11.11 39.82 7.25
CA ALA A 36 -10.61 40.21 5.94
C ALA A 36 -11.18 39.33 4.80
N PRO A 37 -11.42 39.89 3.60
CA PRO A 37 -11.96 39.14 2.46
C PRO A 37 -10.97 38.09 1.93
N LEU A 38 -11.49 36.90 1.60
CA LEU A 38 -10.74 35.78 1.01
C LEU A 38 -10.79 35.85 -0.51
N SER A 39 -9.82 36.54 -1.13
CA SER A 39 -9.77 36.73 -2.58
C SER A 39 -8.98 35.65 -3.33
N ARG A 40 -7.95 35.06 -2.71
CA ARG A 40 -7.09 34.05 -3.35
C ARG A 40 -7.46 32.64 -2.87
N MET A 41 -8.20 31.92 -3.72
CA MET A 41 -8.55 30.52 -3.50
C MET A 41 -7.96 29.62 -4.57
N LYS A 42 -7.47 28.45 -4.17
CA LYS A 42 -6.99 27.41 -5.10
C LYS A 42 -7.88 26.18 -5.03
N ALA A 43 -8.32 25.70 -6.19
CA ALA A 43 -9.08 24.47 -6.29
C ALA A 43 -8.22 23.29 -5.84
N LEU A 44 -8.81 22.41 -5.02
CA LEU A 44 -8.18 21.16 -4.64
C LEU A 44 -8.55 20.09 -5.66
N HIS A 45 -7.55 19.42 -6.19
CA HIS A 45 -7.76 18.24 -7.01
C HIS A 45 -8.32 17.15 -6.11
N LYS A 46 -9.47 16.59 -6.49
CA LYS A 46 -9.99 15.39 -5.83
C LYS A 46 -9.08 14.24 -6.24
N THR A 47 -8.13 13.87 -5.39
CA THR A 47 -7.47 12.56 -5.51
C THR A 47 -8.56 11.53 -5.25
N GLN A 48 -9.09 10.94 -6.32
CA GLN A 48 -10.24 10.04 -6.27
C GLN A 48 -9.96 8.72 -5.55
N GLU A 49 -8.71 8.46 -5.20
CA GLU A 49 -8.35 7.28 -4.45
C GLU A 49 -8.13 7.65 -2.99
N PRO A 50 -8.85 7.03 -2.04
CA PRO A 50 -8.35 7.01 -0.68
C PRO A 50 -6.96 6.43 -0.79
N VAL A 51 -5.93 7.26 -0.52
CA VAL A 51 -4.56 6.78 -0.40
C VAL A 51 -4.65 5.75 0.71
N LYS A 52 -4.76 4.46 0.34
CA LYS A 52 -4.66 3.35 1.29
C LYS A 52 -3.39 3.66 2.02
N GLY A 53 -3.53 4.14 3.26
CA GLY A 53 -2.39 4.55 4.09
C GLY A 53 -1.37 3.45 3.90
N LYS A 54 -0.14 3.83 3.52
CA LYS A 54 0.96 2.88 3.37
C LYS A 54 0.84 1.97 4.57
N LYS A 55 0.47 0.70 4.36
CA LYS A 55 0.25 -0.23 5.47
C LYS A 55 1.45 -0.03 6.37
N ASP A 56 1.24 0.38 7.61
CA ASP A 56 2.32 0.52 8.57
C ASP A 56 3.18 -0.72 8.37
N PHE A 57 4.45 -0.52 8.02
CA PHE A 57 5.36 -1.64 7.78
C PHE A 57 5.38 -2.40 9.11
N GLN A 58 4.49 -3.39 9.24
CA GLN A 58 4.47 -4.28 10.38
C GLN A 58 5.87 -4.87 10.37
N ALA A 59 6.66 -4.50 11.37
CA ALA A 59 8.00 -5.02 11.54
C ALA A 59 7.88 -6.54 11.40
N LYS A 60 8.55 -7.11 10.39
CA LYS A 60 8.47 -8.54 10.11
C LYS A 60 8.90 -9.26 11.38
N LEU A 61 7.95 -9.82 12.14
CA LEU A 61 8.28 -10.73 13.22
C LEU A 61 9.15 -11.85 12.62
N PRO A 62 10.23 -12.26 13.31
CA PRO A 62 11.15 -13.25 12.78
C PRO A 62 10.37 -14.56 12.51
N ARG A 63 10.35 -14.98 11.25
CA ARG A 63 9.69 -16.21 10.82
C ARG A 63 10.40 -17.41 11.48
N PRO A 64 9.67 -18.39 12.05
CA PRO A 64 10.29 -19.58 12.62
C PRO A 64 11.07 -20.33 11.53
N LYS A 65 12.33 -20.68 11.81
CA LYS A 65 13.23 -21.37 10.88
C LYS A 65 12.67 -22.76 10.57
N LYS A 66 12.34 -23.02 9.30
CA LYS A 66 11.97 -24.37 8.83
C LYS A 66 13.12 -25.33 9.10
N SER A 67 12.86 -26.41 9.85
CA SER A 67 13.81 -27.48 10.08
C SER A 67 14.12 -28.21 8.76
N LYS A 68 15.41 -28.46 8.50
CA LYS A 68 15.86 -29.17 7.28
C LYS A 68 15.41 -30.64 7.36
N LYS A 69 14.71 -31.12 6.33
CA LYS A 69 14.36 -32.54 6.18
C LYS A 69 15.65 -33.36 6.06
N LYS A 70 15.85 -34.33 6.96
CA LYS A 70 16.95 -35.29 6.88
C LYS A 70 16.76 -36.18 5.65
N LYS A 71 17.80 -36.34 4.83
CA LYS A 71 17.78 -37.25 3.67
C LYS A 71 17.63 -38.69 4.16
N LYS A 72 16.63 -39.42 3.64
CA LYS A 72 16.48 -40.87 3.89
C LYS A 72 17.67 -41.59 3.26
N ARG A 73 18.39 -42.39 4.06
CA ARG A 73 19.45 -43.28 3.55
C ARG A 73 18.76 -44.39 2.75
N LYS A 74 19.20 -44.64 1.52
CA LYS A 74 18.70 -45.76 0.71
C LYS A 74 18.97 -47.08 1.45
N SER A 75 17.93 -47.91 1.59
CA SER A 75 18.00 -49.22 2.22
C SER A 75 18.86 -50.19 1.40
N THR A 76 19.52 -51.13 2.08
CA THR A 76 20.39 -52.17 1.52
C THR A 76 19.75 -52.98 0.38
N ALA A 77 18.41 -53.06 0.33
CA ALA A 77 17.67 -53.69 -0.77
C ALA A 77 17.97 -53.08 -2.15
N HIS A 78 18.24 -51.77 -2.25
CA HIS A 78 18.58 -51.14 -3.54
C HIS A 78 19.93 -51.66 -4.07
N ARG A 79 20.86 -52.07 -3.20
CA ARG A 79 22.15 -52.60 -3.64
C ARG A 79 22.07 -54.05 -4.13
N LEU A 80 21.08 -54.81 -3.68
CA LEU A 80 20.87 -56.19 -4.12
C LEU A 80 20.21 -56.26 -5.50
N PHE A 81 19.32 -55.32 -5.81
CA PHE A 81 18.74 -55.20 -7.16
C PHE A 81 19.78 -54.73 -8.19
N ASP A 82 20.61 -53.74 -7.87
CA ASP A 82 21.68 -53.28 -8.79
C ASP A 82 22.64 -54.44 -9.17
N MET A 83 23.04 -55.27 -8.21
CA MET A 83 23.90 -56.43 -8.51
C MET A 83 23.20 -57.56 -9.27
N ALA A 84 21.87 -57.67 -9.17
CA ALA A 84 21.13 -58.66 -9.94
C ALA A 84 21.01 -58.22 -11.41
N GLU A 85 20.71 -56.95 -11.67
CA GLU A 85 20.64 -56.42 -13.05
C GLU A 85 21.99 -56.57 -13.78
N ASP A 86 23.11 -56.26 -13.12
CA ASP A 86 24.45 -56.43 -13.71
C ASP A 86 24.80 -57.90 -14.04
N ILE A 87 24.24 -58.88 -13.32
CA ILE A 87 24.45 -60.31 -13.59
C ILE A 87 23.48 -60.82 -14.66
N PHE A 88 22.28 -60.25 -14.77
CA PHE A 88 21.35 -60.63 -15.84
C PHE A 88 21.77 -60.05 -17.20
N ASP A 89 22.36 -58.85 -17.23
CA ASP A 89 22.90 -58.23 -18.47
C ASP A 89 24.18 -58.92 -19.00
N ILE A 90 24.89 -59.73 -18.20
CA ILE A 90 26.08 -60.48 -18.67
C ILE A 90 25.75 -61.88 -19.23
N PHE A 91 24.50 -62.33 -19.10
CA PHE A 91 24.06 -63.69 -19.45
C PHE A 91 22.95 -63.72 -20.53
N ASP A 92 22.68 -62.59 -21.20
CA ASP A 92 22.00 -62.45 -22.50
C ASP A 92 22.96 -61.78 -23.50
#